data_AF-A0A1Y5DHL6-F1
#
_entry.id   AF-A0A1Y5DHL6-F1
#
_cell.length_a   1.000
_cell.length_b   1.000
_cell.length_c   1.000
_cell.angle_alpha   90.00
_cell.angle_beta   90.00
_cell.angle_gamma   90.00
#
_symmetry.space_group_name_H-M   'P 1'
#
loop_
_entity.id
_entity.type
_entity.pdbx_description
1 polymer ?
#
loop_
_entity_poly.entity_id
_entity_poly.type
_entity_poly.pdbx_seq_one_letter_code
_entity_poly.pdbx_strand_id
1 'polypeptide(L)'
;MIKKLLIAMFLLCNTVYAAEMENQVLEFEKKRLSNNKRMQVQEIKIISKEQIKLEGWFMFILDIELKLQDKTARIKDIIFTNGKVIATDLHDMTTGESLKKNIKEN
;
A
#
# COMPACT_ATOMS: atom_id res chain seq x y z
N MET A 1 8.28 -38.75 11.36
CA MET A 1 7.14 -37.82 11.56
C MET A 1 7.55 -36.37 11.79
N ILE A 2 8.53 -36.09 12.67
CA ILE A 2 9.00 -34.72 12.98
C ILE A 2 9.43 -33.88 11.76
N LYS A 3 10.13 -34.49 10.77
CA LYS A 3 10.55 -33.77 9.55
C LYS A 3 9.38 -33.25 8.70
N LYS A 4 8.24 -33.97 8.67
CA LYS A 4 7.03 -33.54 7.93
C LYS A 4 6.30 -32.40 8.67
N LEU A 5 6.37 -32.38 10.00
CA LEU A 5 5.77 -31.34 10.84
C LEU A 5 6.53 -30.01 10.74
N LEU A 6 7.87 -30.05 10.66
CA LEU A 6 8.72 -28.87 10.48
C LEU A 6 8.47 -28.14 9.14
N ILE A 7 8.27 -28.89 8.05
CA ILE A 7 7.99 -28.31 6.72
C ILE A 7 6.61 -27.63 6.72
N ALA A 8 5.60 -28.22 7.35
CA ALA A 8 4.28 -27.61 7.48
C ALA A 8 4.31 -26.30 8.28
N MET A 9 5.15 -26.22 9.32
CA MET A 9 5.29 -25.03 10.16
C MET A 9 6.03 -23.87 9.45
N PHE A 10 6.98 -24.19 8.56
CA PHE A 10 7.70 -23.20 7.76
C PHE A 10 6.81 -22.55 6.69
N LEU A 11 5.87 -23.31 6.11
CA LEU A 11 4.92 -22.81 5.11
C LEU A 11 3.88 -21.85 5.72
N LEU A 12 3.50 -22.05 6.98
CA LEU A 12 2.50 -21.22 7.68
C LEU A 12 3.04 -19.86 8.14
N CYS A 13 4.36 -19.69 8.32
CA CYS A 13 4.93 -18.42 8.77
C CYS A 13 4.91 -17.32 7.70
N ASN A 14 4.90 -17.69 6.41
CA ASN A 14 5.00 -16.72 5.32
C ASN A 14 3.67 -16.02 5.00
N THR A 15 2.53 -16.60 5.36
CA THR A 15 1.21 -16.04 5.01
C THR A 15 0.77 -14.92 5.94
N VAL A 16 1.18 -14.95 7.21
CA VAL A 16 0.80 -13.95 8.21
C VAL A 16 1.43 -12.58 7.93
N TYR A 17 2.66 -12.55 7.42
CA TYR A 17 3.36 -11.31 7.10
C TYR A 17 2.77 -10.53 5.92
N ALA A 18 2.08 -11.20 5.00
CA ALA A 18 1.51 -10.56 3.82
C ALA A 18 0.33 -9.63 4.16
N ALA A 19 -0.53 -10.05 5.11
CA ALA A 19 -1.73 -9.31 5.53
C ALA A 19 -1.40 -8.14 6.47
N GLU A 20 -0.35 -8.26 7.29
CA GLU A 20 0.02 -7.22 8.25
C GLU A 20 0.42 -5.91 7.54
N MET A 21 1.23 -6.00 6.48
CA MET A 21 1.68 -4.82 5.73
C MET A 21 0.50 -4.09 5.05
N GLU A 22 -0.46 -4.82 4.51
CA GLU A 22 -1.65 -4.26 3.87
C GLU A 22 -2.51 -3.49 4.87
N ASN A 23 -2.70 -4.05 6.07
CA ASN A 23 -3.41 -3.36 7.14
C ASN A 23 -2.68 -2.09 7.58
N GLN A 24 -1.35 -2.14 7.75
CA GLN A 24 -0.54 -0.98 8.12
C GLN A 24 -0.63 0.14 7.06
N VAL A 25 -0.65 -0.21 5.78
CA VAL A 25 -0.86 0.71 4.67
C VAL A 25 -2.23 1.39 4.76
N LEU A 26 -3.29 0.60 4.95
CA LEU A 26 -4.65 1.15 5.07
C LEU A 26 -4.79 2.07 6.29
N GLU A 27 -4.23 1.69 7.44
CA GLU A 27 -4.28 2.51 8.66
C GLU A 27 -3.47 3.80 8.54
N PHE A 28 -2.29 3.75 7.91
CA PHE A 28 -1.53 4.95 7.59
C PHE A 28 -2.35 5.91 6.74
N GLU A 29 -3.02 5.41 5.71
CA GLU A 29 -3.81 6.24 4.79
C GLU A 29 -5.04 6.85 5.43
N LYS A 30 -5.80 6.05 6.18
CA LYS A 30 -6.91 6.58 7.00
C LYS A 30 -6.41 7.70 7.90
N LYS A 31 -5.29 7.51 8.60
CA LYS A 31 -4.71 8.52 9.49
C LYS A 31 -4.28 9.77 8.73
N ARG A 32 -3.55 9.62 7.62
CA ARG A 32 -3.05 10.73 6.79
C ARG A 32 -4.20 11.60 6.27
N LEU A 33 -5.27 10.99 5.79
CA LEU A 33 -6.43 11.68 5.22
C LEU A 33 -7.36 12.26 6.30
N SER A 34 -7.51 11.58 7.44
CA SER A 34 -8.34 12.04 8.56
C SER A 34 -7.85 13.33 9.22
N ASN A 35 -6.58 13.71 9.02
CA ASN A 35 -6.05 14.98 9.52
C ASN A 35 -6.73 16.22 8.90
N ASN A 36 -7.46 16.06 7.79
CA ASN A 36 -8.23 17.14 7.18
C ASN A 36 -9.70 17.11 7.62
N LYS A 37 -10.09 18.03 8.51
CA LYS A 37 -11.46 18.13 9.06
C LYS A 37 -12.58 18.29 8.01
N ARG A 38 -12.27 18.70 6.78
CA ARG A 38 -13.25 18.85 5.69
C ARG A 38 -13.43 17.58 4.85
N MET A 39 -12.62 16.55 5.12
CA MET A 39 -12.56 15.31 4.36
C MET A 39 -12.97 14.16 5.26
N GLN A 40 -13.92 13.36 4.80
CA GLN A 40 -14.34 12.13 5.48
C GLN A 40 -14.05 10.96 4.55
N VAL A 41 -13.15 10.08 4.98
CA VAL A 41 -12.88 8.82 4.29
C VAL A 41 -14.10 7.92 4.44
N GLN A 42 -14.74 7.58 3.32
CA GLN A 42 -15.85 6.62 3.29
C GLN A 42 -15.32 5.20 3.12
N GLU A 43 -14.36 5.02 2.21
CA GLU A 43 -13.77 3.72 1.90
C GLU A 43 -12.32 3.86 1.43
N ILE A 44 -11.46 2.91 1.81
CA ILE A 44 -10.10 2.75 1.25
C ILE A 44 -9.92 1.27 0.91
N LYS A 45 -9.54 0.98 -0.34
CA LYS A 45 -9.25 -0.37 -0.81
C LYS A 45 -7.88 -0.42 -1.48
N ILE A 46 -7.13 -1.49 -1.21
CA ILE A 46 -5.95 -1.82 -2.02
C ILE A 46 -6.45 -2.52 -3.28
N ILE A 47 -6.12 -1.96 -4.44
CA ILE A 47 -6.48 -2.54 -5.75
C ILE A 47 -5.30 -3.20 -6.46
N SER A 48 -4.06 -2.82 -6.11
CA SER A 48 -2.85 -3.52 -6.56
C SER A 48 -1.75 -3.44 -5.50
N LYS A 49 -0.92 -4.49 -5.48
CA LYS A 49 0.30 -4.60 -4.71
C LYS A 49 1.38 -5.21 -5.60
N GLU A 50 2.45 -4.46 -5.82
CA GLU A 50 3.52 -4.87 -6.73
C GLU A 50 4.88 -4.62 -6.09
N GLN A 51 5.81 -5.56 -6.24
CA GLN A 51 7.19 -5.35 -5.84
C GLN A 51 7.88 -4.47 -6.89
N ILE A 52 8.54 -3.40 -6.46
CA ILE A 52 9.27 -2.50 -7.36
C ILE A 52 10.73 -2.95 -7.50
N LYS A 53 11.46 -2.34 -8.44
CA LYS A 53 12.91 -2.58 -8.66
C LYS A 53 13.80 -1.99 -7.55
N LEU A 54 13.31 -2.02 -6.31
CA LEU A 54 14.02 -1.67 -5.10
C LEU A 54 13.72 -2.78 -4.10
N GLU A 55 14.75 -3.53 -3.70
CA GLU A 55 14.59 -4.75 -2.92
C GLU A 55 13.86 -4.50 -1.59
N GLY A 56 12.87 -5.34 -1.29
CA GLY A 56 12.04 -5.23 -0.09
C GLY A 56 10.99 -4.12 -0.12
N TRP A 57 10.90 -3.34 -1.21
CA TRP A 57 9.88 -2.31 -1.37
C TRP A 57 8.72 -2.77 -2.24
N PHE A 58 7.53 -2.33 -1.82
CA PHE A 58 6.27 -2.60 -2.48
C PHE A 58 5.58 -1.28 -2.82
N MET A 59 4.93 -1.27 -3.97
CA MET A 59 4.00 -0.25 -4.43
C MET A 59 2.58 -0.74 -4.18
N PHE A 60 1.77 0.11 -3.57
CA PHE A 60 0.35 -0.11 -3.37
C PHE A 60 -0.43 0.92 -4.17
N ILE A 61 -1.37 0.46 -4.98
CA ILE A 61 -2.37 1.31 -5.61
C ILE A 61 -3.64 1.21 -4.78
N LEU A 62 -4.12 2.36 -4.35
CA LEU A 62 -5.28 2.50 -3.50
C LEU A 62 -6.41 3.15 -4.26
N ASP A 63 -7.61 2.69 -4.00
CA ASP A 63 -8.84 3.30 -4.44
C ASP A 63 -9.58 3.84 -3.22
N ILE A 64 -9.81 5.15 -3.22
CA ILE A 64 -10.21 5.89 -2.03
C ILE A 64 -11.49 6.65 -2.36
N GLU A 65 -12.56 6.34 -1.63
CA GLU A 65 -13.79 7.11 -1.66
C GLU A 65 -13.79 8.12 -0.51
N LEU A 66 -13.90 9.39 -0.89
CA LEU A 66 -13.84 10.52 0.03
C LEU A 66 -15.10 11.36 -0.11
N LYS A 67 -15.64 11.80 1.01
CA LYS A 67 -16.64 12.86 1.07
C LYS A 67 -15.97 14.19 1.41
N LEU A 68 -16.10 15.15 0.50
CA LEU A 68 -15.63 16.52 0.63
C LEU A 68 -16.86 17.42 0.67
N GLN A 69 -17.24 17.85 1.88
CA GLN A 69 -18.50 18.58 2.10
C GLN A 69 -19.70 17.77 1.57
N ASP A 70 -20.39 18.26 0.54
CA ASP A 70 -21.58 17.64 -0.05
C ASP A 70 -21.27 16.79 -1.29
N LYS A 71 -19.99 16.64 -1.66
CA LYS A 71 -19.57 15.87 -2.82
C LYS A 71 -18.82 14.61 -2.40
N THR A 72 -19.15 13.51 -3.06
CA THR A 72 -18.34 12.29 -3.00
C THR A 72 -17.40 12.27 -4.21
N ALA A 73 -16.14 11.94 -3.96
CA ALA A 73 -15.11 11.78 -4.97
C ALA A 73 -14.40 10.45 -4.75
N ARG A 74 -14.07 9.78 -5.85
CA ARG A 74 -13.27 8.55 -5.85
C ARG A 74 -11.94 8.86 -6.50
N ILE A 75 -10.85 8.65 -5.77
CA ILE A 75 -9.49 8.95 -6.22
C ILE A 75 -8.62 7.71 -6.13
N LYS A 76 -7.64 7.64 -7.03
CA LYS A 76 -6.55 6.66 -6.92
C LYS A 76 -5.35 7.33 -6.27
N ASP A 77 -4.71 6.63 -5.33
CA ASP A 77 -3.42 7.03 -4.78
C ASP A 77 -2.40 5.89 -4.89
N ILE A 78 -1.12 6.25 -4.93
CA ILE A 78 0.00 5.32 -5.03
C ILE A 78 0.94 5.63 -3.88
N ILE A 79 1.22 4.61 -3.07
CA ILE A 79 2.18 4.69 -1.98
C ILE A 79 3.20 3.57 -2.05
N PHE A 80 4.39 3.83 -1.51
CA PHE A 80 5.49 2.88 -1.48
C PHE A 80 5.86 2.57 -0.03
N THR A 81 6.21 1.32 0.27
CA THR A 81 6.63 0.91 1.62
C THR A 81 7.57 -0.28 1.59
N ASN A 82 8.44 -0.36 2.59
CA ASN A 82 9.23 -1.55 2.91
C ASN A 82 8.74 -2.27 4.18
N GLY A 83 7.53 -1.94 4.65
CA GLY A 83 6.95 -2.46 5.90
C GLY A 83 7.41 -1.74 7.16
N LYS A 84 8.30 -0.75 7.07
CA LYS A 84 8.75 0.06 8.22
C LYS A 84 8.45 1.54 8.04
N VAL A 85 8.61 2.04 6.82
CA VAL A 85 8.37 3.43 6.45
C VAL A 85 7.53 3.51 5.18
N ILE A 86 6.76 4.57 5.05
CA ILE A 86 5.94 4.86 3.86
C ILE A 86 6.50 6.09 3.16
N ALA A 87 6.59 6.00 1.83
CA ALA A 87 6.89 7.12 0.94
C ALA A 87 5.67 7.38 0.04
N THR A 88 5.13 8.59 0.11
CA THR A 88 4.03 9.04 -0.77
C THR A 88 4.54 9.54 -2.12
N ASP A 89 5.85 9.76 -2.24
CA ASP A 89 6.51 10.11 -3.49
C ASP A 89 7.90 9.48 -3.49
N LEU A 90 8.29 8.89 -4.62
CA LEU A 90 9.53 8.15 -4.76
C LEU A 90 10.08 8.36 -6.16
N HIS A 91 11.30 8.86 -6.25
CA HIS A 91 11.98 9.19 -7.51
C HIS A 91 13.26 8.39 -7.64
N ASP A 92 13.58 7.99 -8.86
CA ASP A 92 14.89 7.48 -9.20
C ASP A 92 15.90 8.64 -9.19
N MET A 93 16.94 8.55 -8.37
CA MET A 93 17.93 9.62 -8.24
C MET A 93 18.83 9.76 -9.48
N THR A 94 18.98 8.71 -10.27
CA THR A 94 19.81 8.69 -11.47
C THR A 94 19.08 9.33 -12.64
N THR A 95 17.80 9.00 -12.83
CA THR A 95 17.00 9.51 -13.97
C THR A 95 16.17 10.75 -13.61
N GLY A 96 15.92 10.98 -12.33
CA GLY A 96 14.99 12.01 -11.85
C GLY A 96 13.51 11.67 -12.07
N GLU A 97 13.20 10.46 -12.56
CA GLU A 97 11.83 10.07 -12.87
C GLU A 97 11.07 9.58 -11.63
N SER A 98 9.80 9.94 -11.53
CA SER A 98 8.90 9.39 -10.52
C SER A 98 8.62 7.92 -10.80
N LEU A 99 8.76 7.09 -9.78
CA LEU A 99 8.40 5.68 -9.85
C LEU A 99 6.88 5.46 -9.94
N LYS A 100 6.06 6.51 -9.81
CA LYS A 100 4.62 6.45 -10.12
C LYS A 100 4.32 6.42 -11.62
N LYS A 101 5.20 6.95 -12.47
CA LYS A 101 4.96 7.18 -13.91
C LYS A 101 4.84 5.88 -14.74
N ASN A 102 5.28 4.75 -14.19
CA ASN A 102 5.29 3.46 -14.89
C ASN A 102 3.98 2.67 -14.78
N ILE A 103 2.96 3.18 -14.08
CA ILE A 103 1.66 2.53 -13.99
C ILE A 103 0.82 3.01 -15.18
N LYS A 104 0.80 2.23 -16.26
CA LYS A 104 -0.17 2.46 -17.35
C LYS A 104 -1.56 2.24 -16.78
N GLU A 105 -2.42 3.26 -16.89
CA GLU A 105 -3.86 3.10 -16.80
C GLU A 105 -4.28 2.20 -17.97
N ASN A 106 -4.42 0.90 -17.72
CA ASN A 106 -5.13 -0.01 -18.62
C ASN A 106 -6.62 0.01 -18.27
#